data_AF-A0A1S2MFR6-F1
#
_entry.id   AF-A0A1S2MFR6-F1
#
_cell.length_a   1.000
_cell.length_b   1.000
_cell.length_c   1.000
_cell.angle_alpha   90.00
_cell.angle_beta   90.00
_cell.angle_gamma   90.00
#
_symmetry.space_group_name_H-M   'P 1'
#
loop_
_entity.id
_entity.type
_entity.pdbx_description
1 polymer ?
#
loop_
_entity_poly.entity_id
_entity_poly.type
_entity_poly.pdbx_seq_one_letter_code
_entity_poly.pdbx_strand_id
1 'polypeptide(L)' 'MLLVCKKHIKEGLQYLNAPHIVTIKDENFKGCCVFCNQRAEYKLFYSIPISKSHRIQVQEMIQKTNLN' A
#
# COMPACT_ATOMS: atom_id res chain seq x y z
N MET A 1 4.74 -2.65 -0.11
CA MET A 1 3.40 -2.73 -0.73
C MET A 1 3.41 -3.88 -1.70
N LEU A 2 2.43 -4.78 -1.66
CA LEU A 2 2.29 -5.87 -2.61
C LEU A 2 1.09 -5.61 -3.54
N LEU A 3 1.23 -5.95 -4.82
CA LEU A 3 0.15 -5.92 -5.81
C LEU A 3 -0.38 -7.33 -6.01
N VAL A 4 -1.69 -7.53 -5.85
CA VAL A 4 -2.29 -8.86 -6.00
C VAL A 4 -3.61 -8.79 -6.76
N CYS A 5 -3.94 -9.87 -7.47
CA CYS A 5 -5.26 -10.07 -8.06
C CYS A 5 -6.24 -10.64 -7.04
N LYS A 6 -7.53 -10.65 -7.38
CA LYS A 6 -8.59 -11.21 -6.53
C LYS A 6 -8.39 -12.67 -6.13
N LYS A 7 -7.72 -13.48 -6.97
CA LYS A 7 -7.42 -14.89 -6.65
C LYS A 7 -6.43 -15.02 -5.50
N HIS A 8 -5.32 -14.29 -5.55
CA HIS A 8 -4.20 -14.45 -4.60
C HIS A 8 -4.26 -13.50 -3.41
N ILE A 9 -5.34 -12.72 -3.24
CA ILE A 9 -5.51 -11.84 -2.07
C ILE A 9 -5.42 -12.63 -0.77
N LYS A 10 -6.09 -13.79 -0.67
CA LYS A 10 -6.13 -14.61 0.54
C LYS A 10 -4.75 -15.15 0.92
N GLU A 11 -4.01 -15.66 -0.05
CA GLU A 11 -2.62 -16.09 0.13
C GLU A 11 -1.76 -14.91 0.59
N GLY A 12 -1.91 -13.75 -0.05
CA GLY A 12 -1.26 -12.51 0.37
C GLY A 12 -1.52 -12.12 1.82
N LEU A 13 -2.73 -12.36 2.36
CA LEU A 13 -3.06 -12.06 3.76
C LEU A 13 -2.32 -12.95 4.76
N GLN A 14 -1.99 -14.19 4.40
CA GLN A 14 -1.30 -15.13 5.30
C GLN A 14 0.13 -14.68 5.63
N TYR A 15 0.76 -13.94 4.72
CA TYR A 15 2.13 -13.43 4.91
C TYR A 15 2.19 -12.13 5.70
N LEU A 16 1.05 -11.58 6.15
CA LEU A 16 0.94 -10.21 6.65
C LEU A 16 0.23 -10.17 8.01
N ASN A 17 0.89 -9.59 9.00
CA ASN A 17 0.31 -9.37 10.32
C ASN A 17 -0.60 -8.11 10.27
N ALA A 18 -1.87 -8.31 9.86
CA ALA A 18 -2.90 -7.27 9.67
C ALA A 18 -2.61 -6.24 8.54
N PRO A 19 -2.60 -6.65 7.26
CA PRO A 19 -2.35 -5.72 6.16
C PRO A 19 -3.53 -4.78 5.91
N HIS A 20 -3.22 -3.52 5.60
CA HIS A 20 -4.20 -2.61 5.02
C HIS A 20 -4.36 -2.93 3.54
N ILE A 21 -5.57 -3.26 3.14
CA ILE A 21 -5.93 -3.59 1.77
C ILE A 21 -6.61 -2.38 1.14
N VAL A 22 -6.13 -1.95 -0.02
CA VAL A 22 -6.74 -0.88 -0.80
C VAL A 22 -7.05 -1.39 -2.20
N THR A 23 -8.31 -1.26 -2.62
CA THR A 23 -8.73 -1.56 -4.00
C THR A 23 -8.16 -0.51 -4.95
N ILE A 24 -7.66 -0.96 -6.09
CA ILE A 24 -7.19 -0.09 -7.17
C ILE A 24 -8.41 0.36 -7.97
N LYS A 25 -8.71 1.65 -7.92
CA LYS A 25 -9.84 2.26 -8.66
C LYS A 25 -9.44 2.83 -10.02
N ASP A 26 -8.15 2.89 -10.32
CA ASP A 26 -7.65 3.42 -11.60
C ASP A 26 -7.76 2.37 -12.70
N GLU A 27 -8.64 2.62 -13.67
CA GLU A 27 -8.89 1.73 -14.80
C GLU A 27 -7.69 1.62 -15.75
N ASN A 28 -6.83 2.65 -15.78
CA ASN A 28 -5.61 2.68 -16.60
C ASN A 28 -4.41 2.02 -15.92
N PHE A 29 -4.57 1.54 -14.68
CA PHE A 29 -3.50 0.90 -13.93
C PHE A 29 -3.02 -0.39 -14.62
N LYS A 30 -1.72 -0.47 -14.92
CA LYS A 30 -1.07 -1.59 -15.63
C LYS A 30 -0.24 -2.52 -14.72
N GLY A 31 -0.35 -2.40 -13.40
CA GLY A 31 0.43 -3.25 -12.49
C GLY A 31 -0.12 -4.67 -12.41
N CYS A 32 0.80 -5.63 -12.24
CA CYS A 32 0.49 -7.05 -12.21
C CYS A 32 0.61 -7.64 -10.80
N CYS A 33 -0.13 -8.73 -10.58
CA CYS A 33 -0.09 -9.56 -9.39
C CYS A 33 1.27 -10.23 -9.26
N VAL A 34 1.89 -10.12 -8.08
CA VAL A 34 3.24 -10.69 -7.83
C VAL A 34 3.28 -12.22 -7.94
N PHE A 35 2.14 -12.90 -7.82
CA PHE A 35 2.04 -14.36 -7.80
C PHE A 35 1.75 -14.99 -9.17
N CYS A 36 1.10 -14.26 -10.08
CA CYS A 36 0.64 -14.85 -11.34
C CYS A 36 0.68 -13.93 -12.56
N ASN A 37 1.26 -12.74 -12.45
CA ASN A 37 1.36 -11.74 -13.51
C ASN A 37 0.03 -11.27 -14.15
N GLN A 38 -1.12 -11.72 -13.66
CA GLN A 38 -2.42 -11.17 -14.05
C GLN A 38 -2.59 -9.74 -13.52
N ARG A 39 -3.53 -8.96 -14.08
CA ARG A 39 -3.84 -7.61 -13.60
C ARG A 39 -4.09 -7.61 -12.08
N ALA A 40 -3.39 -6.73 -11.37
CA ALA A 40 -3.63 -6.54 -9.94
C ALA A 40 -4.85 -5.64 -9.70
N GLU A 41 -5.59 -5.97 -8.65
CA GLU A 41 -6.81 -5.27 -8.24
C GLU A 41 -6.68 -4.68 -6.84
N TYR A 42 -5.70 -5.13 -6.06
CA TYR A 42 -5.50 -4.74 -4.67
C TYR A 42 -4.04 -4.38 -4.39
N LYS A 43 -3.86 -3.40 -3.51
CA LYS A 43 -2.59 -3.02 -2.87
C LYS A 43 -2.63 -3.46 -1.40
N LEU A 44 -1.65 -4.25 -0.98
CA LEU A 44 -1.50 -4.67 0.41
C LEU A 44 -0.33 -3.91 1.03
N PHE A 45 -0.57 -3.33 2.19
CA PHE A 45 0.43 -2.57 2.94
C PHE A 45 0.67 -3.23 4.30
N TYR A 46 1.95 -3.39 4.66
CA TYR A 46 2.38 -3.87 5.99
C TYR A 46 2.16 -2.83 7.10
N SER A 47 1.87 -1.58 6.73
CA SER A 47 1.57 -0.47 7.63
C SER A 47 0.41 0.34 7.08
N ILE A 48 -0.25 1.14 7.92
CA ILE A 48 -1.30 2.07 7.46
C ILE A 48 -0.68 2.96 6.38
N PRO A 49 -1.25 3.01 5.15
CA PRO A 49 -0.81 3.99 4.17
C PRO A 49 -1.10 5.38 4.72
N ILE A 50 -0.02 6.05 5.14
CA ILE A 50 -0.09 7.41 5.67
C ILE A 50 -0.59 8.33 4.56
N SER A 51 -1.67 9.08 4.83
CA SER A 51 -2.20 10.08 3.89
C SER A 51 -1.12 11.10 3.53
N LYS A 52 -1.21 11.67 2.32
CA LYS A 52 -0.23 12.69 1.88
C LYS A 52 -0.15 13.87 2.85
N SER A 53 -1.30 14.31 3.38
CA SER A 53 -1.37 15.37 4.38
C SER A 53 -0.66 15.01 5.67
N HIS A 54 -0.86 13.78 6.18
CA HIS A 54 -0.18 13.33 7.39
C HIS A 54 1.33 13.17 7.17
N ARG A 55 1.78 12.74 5.98
CA ARG A 55 3.23 12.71 5.65
C ARG A 55 3.85 14.10 5.69
N ILE A 56 3.19 15.10 5.10
CA ILE A 56 3.66 16.49 5.10
C ILE A 56 3.75 17.01 6.54
N GLN A 57 2.70 16.81 7.35
CA GLN A 57 2.70 17.21 8.76
C GLN A 57 3.84 16.57 9.56
N VAL A 58 4.08 15.27 9.40
CA VAL A 58 5.19 14.58 10.07
C VAL A 58 6.55 15.13 9.61
N GLN A 59 6.72 15.43 8.33
CA GLN A 59 7.96 16.02 7.80
C GLN A 59 8.22 17.42 8.37
N GLU A 60 7.19 18.27 8.46
CA GLU A 60 7.27 19.59 9.08
C GLU A 60 7.62 19.50 10.56
N MET A 61 7.05 18.53 11.29
CA MET A 61 7.39 18.28 12.69
C MET A 61 8.86 17.87 12.85
N ILE A 62 9.35 16.93 12.04
CA ILE A 62 10.75 16.49 12.08
C ILE A 62 11.70 17.65 11.78
N GLN A 63 11.40 18.50 10.80
CA GLN A 63 12.23 19.67 10.50
C GLN A 63 12.31 20.65 11.67
N LYS A 64 11.19 20.93 12.35
CA LYS A 64 11.17 21.81 13.52
C LYS A 64 11.97 21.27 14.70
N THR A 65 11.98 19.95 14.89
CA THR A 65 12.74 19.32 15.99
C THR A 65 14.25 19.33 15.74
N ASN A 66 14.72 19.33 14.48
CA ASN A 66 16.15 19.37 14.14
C ASN A 66 16.74 20.80 14.06
N LEU A 67 15.91 21.83 14.25
CA LEU A 67 16.30 23.25 14.27
C LEU A 67 16.41 23.83 15.70
N ASN A 68 16.08 23.03 16.71
CA ASN A 68 16.27 23.32 18.14
C ASN A 68 17.35 22.39 18.71
#